data_AF-A0A317FI78-F1
#
_entry.id   AF-A0A317FI78-F1
#
_cell.length_a   1.000
_cell.length_b   1.000
_cell.length_c   1.000
_cell.angle_alpha   90.00
_cell.angle_beta   90.00
_cell.angle_gamma   90.00
#
_symmetry.space_group_name_H-M   'P 1'
#
loop_
_entity.id
_entity.type
_entity.pdbx_description
1 polymer ?
#
loop_
_entity_poly.entity_id
_entity_poly.type
_entity_poly.pdbx_seq_one_letter_code
_entity_poly.pdbx_strand_id
1 'polypeptide(L)'
;MAPDGEDDTVILPRGRRIVPEPPPPSPPEPPPPAASRRGAWPWLALIALALAGGGALVLFRPSPGPVVEAPPAIRQAPPPAPPPAPPPAVVEAPPPAPVPAPPPRAEAPQPATPPAVTPPAVTPPAAPPPPAPALPMATEAEILANTAPALRIRRLAGNPLVVVLDFPTLGEQARMLNRVAALVEKAGLPRDRVLDDAALAAATRAGGGTAETFYYGHNYRAADLVRFFALADAGAIALNAEEERLRALLRELDWLRPDAAGALVSVPHAGVEPWLDGRARAAMLRHELAHGEFFTSPAYAALVWRFWQEMLTGEERDRFRTLLAQASYDQALEEVMANEAHAFLFHTPDDRFFDPAAVGLSPERIAALRAAFMAGMPDGWLRAAMTR
;
A
#
# COMPACT_ATOMS: atom_id res chain seq x y z
N MET A 1 -36.99 48.76 -41.19
CA MET A 1 -37.13 49.14 -39.78
C MET A 1 -36.70 47.93 -38.95
N ALA A 2 -35.45 47.96 -38.53
CA ALA A 2 -34.81 47.02 -37.63
C ALA A 2 -34.03 47.89 -36.63
N PRO A 3 -34.03 47.60 -35.32
CA PRO A 3 -33.13 48.26 -34.39
C PRO A 3 -31.91 47.38 -34.12
N ASP A 4 -30.76 47.93 -34.49
CA ASP A 4 -29.64 48.32 -33.62
C ASP A 4 -29.01 47.28 -32.68
N GLY A 5 -27.74 47.00 -32.96
CA GLY A 5 -26.73 46.62 -31.99
C GLY A 5 -25.73 47.76 -31.76
N GLU A 6 -24.94 47.64 -30.68
CA GLU A 6 -23.68 48.34 -30.32
C GLU A 6 -23.27 47.64 -28.99
N ASP A 7 -22.10 47.03 -28.79
CA ASP A 7 -20.70 47.39 -29.03
C ASP A 7 -20.27 48.68 -28.29
N ASP A 8 -19.94 48.53 -27.01
CA ASP A 8 -19.37 49.59 -26.17
C ASP A 8 -17.87 49.36 -25.98
N THR A 9 -17.12 49.88 -26.96
CA THR A 9 -15.69 50.17 -26.86
C THR A 9 -15.55 51.65 -26.47
N VAL A 10 -15.09 51.94 -25.24
CA VAL A 10 -14.77 53.31 -24.81
C VAL A 10 -13.26 53.52 -24.70
N ILE A 11 -12.77 54.45 -25.52
CA ILE A 11 -11.45 55.09 -25.47
C ILE A 11 -11.56 56.39 -24.64
N LEU A 12 -10.48 56.78 -23.95
CA LEU A 12 -9.84 58.13 -23.81
C LEU A 12 -9.34 58.40 -22.37
N PRO A 13 -8.38 59.32 -22.09
CA PRO A 13 -7.44 60.07 -22.95
C PRO A 13 -5.95 60.04 -22.50
N ARG A 14 -5.07 60.61 -23.34
CA ARG A 14 -3.65 60.92 -23.05
C ARG A 14 -3.50 62.08 -22.05
N GLY A 15 -2.52 61.96 -21.14
CA GLY A 15 -1.67 63.09 -20.72
C GLY A 15 -1.95 63.73 -19.35
N ARG A 16 -1.46 63.11 -18.28
CA ARG A 16 -1.02 63.82 -17.05
C ARG A 16 0.05 62.99 -16.34
N ARG A 17 1.29 63.47 -16.28
CA ARG A 17 2.34 62.90 -15.42
C ARG A 17 1.96 63.21 -13.97
N ILE A 18 1.49 62.19 -13.25
CA ILE A 18 1.38 62.21 -11.78
C ILE A 18 2.66 61.57 -11.25
N VAL A 19 3.41 62.32 -10.46
CA VAL A 19 4.54 61.79 -9.66
C VAL A 19 3.90 60.96 -8.54
N PRO A 20 4.23 59.65 -8.39
CA PRO A 20 3.67 58.86 -7.31
C PRO A 20 4.22 59.36 -5.97
N GLU A 21 3.31 59.65 -5.05
CA GLU A 21 3.60 59.86 -3.63
C GLU A 21 4.15 58.54 -3.05
N PRO A 22 5.21 58.58 -2.23
CA PRO A 22 5.78 57.36 -1.66
C PRO A 22 4.75 56.63 -0.80
N PRO A 23 4.73 55.28 -0.83
CA PRO A 23 3.78 54.51 -0.05
C PRO A 23 3.96 54.78 1.45
N PRO A 24 2.87 54.79 2.24
CA PRO A 24 2.98 54.87 3.70
C PRO A 24 3.80 53.69 4.23
N PRO A 25 4.57 53.89 5.32
CA PRO A 25 5.37 52.83 5.92
C PRO A 25 4.49 51.65 6.31
N SER A 26 4.96 50.44 6.00
CA SER A 26 4.28 49.21 6.39
C SER A 26 4.10 49.16 7.91
N PRO A 27 2.94 48.68 8.41
CA PRO A 27 2.76 48.45 9.84
C PRO A 27 3.82 47.46 10.36
N PRO A 28 4.27 47.60 11.61
CA PRO A 28 5.26 46.70 12.20
C PRO A 28 4.76 45.25 12.14
N GLU A 29 5.65 44.37 11.70
CA GLU A 29 5.40 42.94 11.60
C GLU A 29 5.03 42.39 13.00
N PRO A 30 3.93 41.63 13.14
CA PRO A 30 3.59 41.03 14.42
C PRO A 30 4.72 40.07 14.85
N PRO A 31 5.03 39.99 16.15
CA PRO A 31 6.07 39.08 16.62
C PRO A 31 5.74 37.63 16.23
N PRO A 32 6.75 36.83 15.87
CA PRO A 32 6.53 35.43 15.51
C PRO A 32 5.82 34.70 16.66
N PRO A 33 4.82 33.85 16.38
CA PRO A 33 4.17 33.08 17.42
C PRO A 33 5.20 32.23 18.15
N ALA A 34 5.17 32.30 19.48
CA ALA A 34 6.04 31.49 20.33
C ALA A 34 5.88 30.01 19.95
N ALA A 35 7.00 29.34 19.64
CA ALA A 35 7.03 27.93 19.31
C ALA A 35 6.35 27.11 20.41
N SER A 36 5.12 26.67 20.16
CA SER A 36 4.39 25.81 21.09
C SER A 36 5.05 24.43 21.10
N ARG A 37 5.85 24.16 22.14
CA ARG A 37 6.30 22.81 22.52
C ARG A 37 5.12 22.00 23.07
N ARG A 38 4.10 21.73 22.24
CA ARG A 38 2.97 20.87 22.57
C ARG A 38 2.78 19.81 21.49
N GLY A 39 3.40 18.65 21.73
CA GLY A 39 2.79 17.32 21.55
C GLY A 39 2.57 16.79 20.14
N ALA A 40 3.64 16.30 19.51
CA ALA A 40 3.57 15.36 18.39
C ALA A 40 3.23 13.94 18.88
N TRP A 41 1.97 13.66 19.25
CA TRP A 41 1.59 12.34 19.81
C TRP A 41 0.20 11.75 19.41
N PRO A 42 -0.39 11.91 18.19
CA PRO A 42 -1.69 11.26 17.93
C PRO A 42 -1.59 9.76 17.64
N TRP A 43 -0.52 9.27 17.02
CA TRP A 43 -0.48 7.88 16.52
C TRP A 43 -0.20 6.83 17.59
N LEU A 44 0.61 7.17 18.61
CA LEU A 44 0.80 6.29 19.76
C LEU A 44 -0.33 6.40 20.81
N ALA A 45 -1.11 7.49 20.81
CA ALA A 45 -2.19 7.67 21.78
C ALA A 45 -3.42 6.80 21.52
N LEU A 46 -3.60 6.27 20.30
CA LEU A 46 -4.61 5.23 20.03
C LEU A 46 -4.20 3.83 20.51
N ILE A 47 -2.91 3.61 20.81
CA ILE A 47 -2.40 2.33 21.33
C ILE A 47 -2.28 2.36 22.87
N ALA A 48 -2.10 3.55 23.48
CA ALA A 48 -1.93 3.68 24.92
C ALA A 48 -3.22 3.53 25.76
N LEU A 49 -4.42 3.54 25.16
CA LEU A 49 -5.68 3.39 25.92
C LEU A 49 -6.16 1.93 26.12
N ALA A 50 -5.38 0.93 25.68
CA ALA A 50 -5.67 -0.48 25.90
C ALA A 50 -4.97 -1.09 27.15
N LEU A 51 -4.16 -0.31 27.89
CA LEU A 51 -3.40 -0.78 29.06
C LEU A 51 -3.82 -0.15 30.40
N ALA A 52 -5.00 0.47 30.48
CA ALA A 52 -5.52 1.07 31.72
C ALA A 52 -6.54 0.20 32.48
N GLY A 53 -6.50 -1.12 32.31
CA GLY A 53 -7.42 -2.05 32.95
C GLY A 53 -6.74 -3.33 33.44
N GLY A 54 -5.87 -3.23 34.45
CA GLY A 54 -5.31 -4.40 35.12
C GLY A 54 -4.08 -4.07 35.95
N GLY A 55 -4.28 -3.74 37.22
CA GLY A 55 -3.21 -3.40 38.15
C GLY A 55 -2.33 -4.59 38.54
N ALA A 56 -1.03 -4.33 38.65
CA ALA A 56 -0.16 -4.86 39.71
C ALA A 56 1.13 -4.02 39.76
N LEU A 57 1.33 -3.34 40.89
CA LEU A 57 2.50 -2.55 41.21
C LEU A 57 3.67 -3.51 41.51
N VAL A 58 4.71 -3.55 40.66
CA VAL A 58 6.02 -4.11 41.02
C VAL A 58 7.07 -3.02 40.85
N LEU A 59 7.50 -2.47 41.99
CA LEU A 59 8.59 -1.50 42.08
C LEU A 59 9.92 -2.24 41.83
N PHE A 60 10.56 -2.02 40.68
CA PHE A 60 11.96 -2.40 40.47
C PHE A 60 12.86 -1.18 40.62
N ARG A 61 13.68 -1.21 41.67
CA ARG A 61 14.85 -0.35 41.88
C ARG A 61 16.06 -1.02 41.20
N PRO A 62 16.86 -0.35 40.38
CA PRO A 62 18.08 -0.95 39.86
C PRO A 62 19.17 -0.95 40.95
N SER A 63 19.73 -2.12 41.23
CA SER A 63 21.03 -2.27 41.90
C SER A 63 22.13 -2.35 40.84
N PRO A 64 23.34 -1.85 41.10
CA PRO A 64 24.46 -1.99 40.17
C PRO A 64 24.98 -3.43 40.20
N GLY A 65 24.95 -4.10 39.04
CA GLY A 65 25.51 -5.43 38.82
C GLY A 65 26.85 -5.40 38.08
N PRO A 66 27.69 -6.45 38.20
CA PRO A 66 29.14 -6.37 38.12
C PRO A 66 29.70 -6.44 36.70
N VAL A 67 30.96 -6.04 36.57
CA VAL A 67 31.83 -6.26 35.40
C VAL A 67 31.94 -7.78 35.16
N VAL A 68 31.49 -8.24 33.99
CA VAL A 68 31.64 -9.62 33.54
C VAL A 68 32.77 -9.70 32.52
N GLU A 69 33.81 -10.43 32.89
CA GLU A 69 34.94 -10.84 32.06
C GLU A 69 34.47 -11.86 31.00
N ALA A 70 34.94 -11.71 29.76
CA ALA A 70 34.46 -12.52 28.63
C ALA A 70 34.90 -14.00 28.73
N PRO A 71 33.99 -14.96 28.52
CA PRO A 71 34.33 -16.38 28.54
C PRO A 71 34.98 -16.86 27.21
N PRO A 72 35.78 -17.94 27.24
CA PRO A 72 36.46 -18.44 26.04
C PRO A 72 35.48 -19.08 25.06
N ALA A 73 35.81 -18.96 23.77
CA ALA A 73 35.01 -19.48 22.66
C ALA A 73 34.81 -21.00 22.74
N ILE A 74 33.56 -21.41 22.96
CA ILE A 74 33.12 -22.80 22.87
C ILE A 74 32.92 -23.15 21.39
N ARG A 75 33.70 -24.11 20.87
CA ARG A 75 33.41 -24.76 19.59
C ARG A 75 32.09 -25.52 19.72
N GLN A 76 31.08 -25.10 18.97
CA GLN A 76 29.81 -25.82 18.87
C GLN A 76 30.04 -27.18 18.19
N ALA A 77 29.60 -28.25 18.84
CA ALA A 77 29.52 -29.57 18.24
C ALA A 77 28.43 -29.59 17.14
N PRO A 78 28.59 -30.39 16.08
CA PRO A 78 27.57 -30.51 15.05
C PRO A 78 26.25 -31.06 15.65
N PRO A 79 25.10 -30.62 15.12
CA PRO A 79 23.80 -31.04 15.64
C PRO A 79 23.60 -32.56 15.49
N PRO A 80 22.88 -33.20 16.43
CA PRO A 80 22.58 -34.62 16.36
C PRO A 80 21.76 -34.93 15.11
N ALA A 81 22.04 -36.09 14.51
CA ALA A 81 21.30 -36.59 13.35
C ALA A 81 19.80 -36.76 13.69
N PRO A 82 18.90 -36.42 12.76
CA PRO A 82 17.46 -36.60 12.97
C PRO A 82 17.13 -38.09 13.17
N PRO A 83 16.12 -38.40 14.00
CA PRO A 83 15.67 -39.78 14.19
C PRO A 83 15.14 -40.38 12.87
N PRO A 84 15.28 -41.70 12.68
CA PRO A 84 14.78 -42.37 11.49
C PRO A 84 13.25 -42.22 11.39
N ALA A 85 12.77 -41.94 10.17
CA ALA A 85 11.35 -41.83 9.89
C ALA A 85 10.62 -43.14 10.22
N PRO A 86 9.42 -43.09 10.83
CA PRO A 86 8.61 -44.28 11.05
C PRO A 86 8.24 -44.94 9.72
N PRO A 87 8.14 -46.28 9.68
CA PRO A 87 7.71 -46.99 8.48
C PRO A 87 6.28 -46.57 8.09
N PRO A 88 5.96 -46.51 6.79
CA PRO A 88 4.62 -46.15 6.33
C PRO A 88 3.59 -47.16 6.86
N ALA A 89 2.50 -46.64 7.40
CA ALA A 89 1.35 -47.44 7.78
C ALA A 89 0.77 -48.14 6.54
N VAL A 90 0.64 -49.46 6.61
CA VAL A 90 -0.07 -50.25 5.61
C VAL A 90 -1.55 -49.92 5.75
N VAL A 91 -2.07 -49.08 4.85
CA VAL A 91 -3.51 -48.84 4.73
C VAL A 91 -4.10 -49.99 3.91
N GLU A 92 -4.92 -50.81 4.57
CA GLU A 92 -5.67 -51.88 3.95
C GLU A 92 -6.71 -51.27 2.98
N ALA A 93 -6.68 -51.70 1.72
CA ALA A 93 -7.57 -51.18 0.68
C ALA A 93 -9.03 -51.58 0.98
N PRO A 94 -10.00 -50.65 0.89
CA PRO A 94 -11.41 -50.99 1.03
C PRO A 94 -11.87 -51.92 -0.10
N PRO A 95 -12.84 -52.81 0.17
CA PRO A 95 -13.36 -53.74 -0.82
C PRO A 95 -14.02 -53.01 -2.00
N PRO A 96 -13.95 -53.57 -3.22
CA PRO A 96 -14.53 -52.96 -4.42
C PRO A 96 -16.05 -52.83 -4.29
N ALA A 97 -16.56 -51.64 -4.61
CA ALA A 97 -17.99 -51.39 -4.70
C ALA A 97 -18.63 -52.20 -5.85
N PRO A 98 -19.89 -52.66 -5.70
CA PRO A 98 -20.58 -53.42 -6.73
C PRO A 98 -20.84 -52.57 -7.97
N VAL A 99 -20.53 -53.15 -9.14
CA VAL A 99 -20.76 -52.57 -10.46
C VAL A 99 -22.28 -52.53 -10.73
N PRO A 100 -22.88 -51.36 -11.03
CA PRO A 100 -24.29 -51.27 -11.39
C PRO A 100 -24.57 -51.92 -12.76
N ALA A 101 -25.71 -52.61 -12.84
CA ALA A 101 -26.17 -53.29 -14.04
C ALA A 101 -26.40 -52.32 -15.22
N PRO A 102 -26.13 -52.75 -16.47
CA PRO A 102 -26.36 -51.92 -17.64
C PRO A 102 -27.86 -51.67 -17.87
N PRO A 103 -28.26 -50.46 -18.28
CA PRO A 103 -29.66 -50.14 -18.58
C PRO A 103 -30.16 -50.89 -19.83
N PRO A 104 -31.48 -51.14 -19.93
CA PRO A 104 -32.08 -51.79 -21.07
C PRO A 104 -31.89 -50.99 -22.36
N ARG A 105 -31.61 -51.72 -23.44
CA ARG A 105 -31.39 -51.21 -24.79
C ARG A 105 -32.71 -50.63 -25.33
N ALA A 106 -32.78 -49.31 -25.44
CA ALA A 106 -33.90 -48.63 -26.10
C ALA A 106 -33.90 -48.93 -27.61
N GLU A 107 -35.07 -49.25 -28.15
CA GLU A 107 -35.33 -49.43 -29.58
C GLU A 107 -34.96 -48.17 -30.37
N ALA A 108 -34.22 -48.37 -31.46
CA ALA A 108 -33.77 -47.30 -32.34
C ALA A 108 -34.95 -46.70 -33.12
N PRO A 109 -35.22 -45.39 -33.02
CA PRO A 109 -36.20 -44.73 -33.87
C PRO A 109 -35.74 -44.70 -35.34
N GLN A 110 -36.69 -44.90 -36.25
CA GLN A 110 -36.49 -44.88 -37.70
C GLN A 110 -35.91 -43.52 -38.16
N PRO A 111 -35.00 -43.53 -39.16
CA PRO A 111 -34.35 -42.32 -39.66
C PRO A 111 -35.36 -41.41 -40.37
N ALA A 112 -35.67 -40.27 -39.74
CA ALA A 112 -36.36 -39.17 -40.40
C ALA A 112 -35.41 -38.53 -41.43
N THR A 113 -35.93 -38.25 -42.63
CA THR A 113 -35.24 -37.47 -43.67
C THR A 113 -34.79 -36.12 -43.11
N PRO A 114 -33.48 -35.78 -43.19
CA PRO A 114 -32.97 -34.52 -42.65
C PRO A 114 -33.56 -33.32 -43.42
N PRO A 115 -34.03 -32.27 -42.74
CA PRO A 115 -34.40 -31.03 -43.39
C PRO A 115 -33.17 -30.42 -44.06
N ALA A 116 -33.38 -29.79 -45.23
CA ALA A 116 -32.33 -29.07 -45.94
C ALA A 116 -31.72 -28.01 -45.02
N VAL A 117 -30.48 -28.24 -44.59
CA VAL A 117 -29.70 -27.30 -43.77
C VAL A 117 -29.28 -26.16 -44.67
N THR A 118 -29.96 -25.02 -44.54
CA THR A 118 -29.49 -23.75 -45.10
C THR A 118 -28.14 -23.45 -44.42
N PRO A 119 -27.04 -23.26 -45.18
CA PRO A 119 -25.75 -22.95 -44.57
C PRO A 119 -25.92 -21.68 -43.71
N PRO A 120 -25.48 -21.68 -42.44
CA PRO A 120 -25.58 -20.52 -41.58
C PRO A 120 -24.87 -19.35 -42.26
N ALA A 121 -25.58 -18.22 -42.36
CA ALA A 121 -25.00 -16.99 -42.88
C ALA A 121 -23.73 -16.69 -42.08
N VAL A 122 -22.58 -16.74 -42.75
CA VAL A 122 -21.28 -16.40 -42.16
C VAL A 122 -21.39 -14.93 -41.76
N THR A 123 -21.66 -14.70 -40.49
CA THR A 123 -21.66 -13.35 -39.94
C THR A 123 -20.20 -12.91 -39.98
N PRO A 124 -19.86 -11.82 -40.68
CA PRO A 124 -18.50 -11.31 -40.69
C PRO A 124 -18.00 -11.20 -39.25
N PRO A 125 -16.75 -11.61 -38.95
CA PRO A 125 -16.20 -11.47 -37.61
C PRO A 125 -16.39 -10.02 -37.17
N ALA A 126 -17.03 -9.83 -36.02
CA ALA A 126 -17.24 -8.50 -35.47
C ALA A 126 -15.89 -7.78 -35.41
N ALA A 127 -15.85 -6.53 -35.88
CA ALA A 127 -14.66 -5.71 -35.78
C ALA A 127 -14.20 -5.70 -34.31
N PRO A 128 -12.90 -5.82 -34.03
CA PRO A 128 -12.40 -5.80 -32.66
C PRO A 128 -12.87 -4.51 -31.98
N PRO A 129 -13.32 -4.57 -30.71
CA PRO A 129 -13.70 -3.37 -29.99
C PRO A 129 -12.53 -2.38 -29.97
N PRO A 130 -12.80 -1.05 -30.02
CA PRO A 130 -11.74 -0.07 -29.90
C PRO A 130 -10.97 -0.29 -28.58
N PRO A 131 -9.64 -0.06 -28.58
CA PRO A 131 -8.85 -0.21 -27.37
C PRO A 131 -9.40 0.70 -26.27
N ALA A 132 -9.44 0.20 -25.03
CA ALA A 132 -9.82 1.00 -23.88
C ALA A 132 -8.88 2.23 -23.79
N PRO A 133 -9.41 3.41 -23.41
CA PRO A 133 -8.58 4.59 -23.24
C PRO A 133 -7.53 4.32 -22.16
N ALA A 134 -6.27 4.64 -22.43
CA ALA A 134 -5.20 4.48 -21.45
C ALA A 134 -5.43 5.40 -20.24
N LEU A 135 -5.11 4.91 -19.04
CA LEU A 135 -5.14 5.73 -17.83
C LEU A 135 -4.25 6.98 -18.00
N PRO A 136 -4.70 8.16 -17.52
CA PRO A 136 -3.93 9.38 -17.62
C PRO A 136 -2.64 9.28 -16.78
N MET A 137 -1.55 9.83 -17.32
CA MET A 137 -0.29 10.01 -16.60
C MET A 137 -0.38 11.24 -15.69
N ALA A 138 0.28 11.21 -14.52
CA ALA A 138 0.41 12.37 -13.65
C ALA A 138 1.74 12.37 -12.87
N THR A 139 2.28 13.56 -12.65
CA THR A 139 3.40 13.83 -11.75
C THR A 139 2.95 13.79 -10.29
N GLU A 140 3.90 13.64 -9.36
CA GLU A 140 3.65 13.73 -7.91
C GLU A 140 2.91 15.04 -7.54
N ALA A 141 3.32 16.17 -8.13
CA ALA A 141 2.68 17.47 -7.89
C ALA A 141 1.22 17.51 -8.37
N GLU A 142 0.90 16.91 -9.52
CA GLU A 142 -0.47 16.85 -10.06
C GLU A 142 -1.38 15.89 -9.27
N ILE A 143 -0.82 14.85 -8.66
CA ILE A 143 -1.53 13.99 -7.70
C ILE A 143 -1.77 14.78 -6.41
N LEU A 144 -0.77 15.54 -5.94
CA LEU A 144 -0.91 16.36 -4.74
C LEU A 144 -1.94 17.49 -4.89
N ALA A 145 -2.04 18.08 -6.08
CA ALA A 145 -2.99 19.15 -6.38
C ALA A 145 -4.43 18.66 -6.63
N ASN A 146 -4.68 17.34 -6.66
CA ASN A 146 -6.02 16.82 -6.91
C ASN A 146 -6.97 17.10 -5.73
N THR A 147 -8.15 17.64 -6.05
CA THR A 147 -9.24 17.91 -5.11
C THR A 147 -10.58 17.36 -5.60
N ALA A 148 -10.56 16.49 -6.62
CA ALA A 148 -11.79 15.95 -7.20
C ALA A 148 -12.59 15.13 -6.17
N PRO A 149 -13.92 15.30 -6.06
CA PRO A 149 -14.74 14.66 -5.03
C PRO A 149 -15.01 13.17 -5.28
N ALA A 150 -14.21 12.51 -6.12
CA ALA A 150 -14.35 11.13 -6.53
C ALA A 150 -12.97 10.49 -6.73
N LEU A 151 -12.88 9.17 -6.57
CA LEU A 151 -11.65 8.41 -6.80
C LEU A 151 -11.04 8.77 -8.17
N ARG A 152 -9.77 9.18 -8.16
CA ARG A 152 -8.97 9.37 -9.38
C ARG A 152 -7.92 8.26 -9.48
N ILE A 153 -7.83 7.68 -10.66
CA ILE A 153 -6.87 6.63 -10.98
C ILE A 153 -5.92 7.18 -12.04
N ARG A 154 -4.62 7.16 -11.76
CA ARG A 154 -3.59 7.69 -12.67
C ARG A 154 -2.37 6.78 -12.69
N ARG A 155 -1.59 6.81 -13.75
CA ARG A 155 -0.24 6.25 -13.78
C ARG A 155 0.78 7.32 -13.37
N LEU A 156 1.80 6.97 -12.60
CA LEU A 156 2.86 7.91 -12.26
C LEU A 156 3.72 8.24 -13.48
N ALA A 157 3.87 9.51 -13.81
CA ALA A 157 4.67 9.99 -14.95
C ALA A 157 6.13 9.52 -14.89
N GLY A 158 6.73 9.49 -13.69
CA GLY A 158 8.11 9.05 -13.49
C GLY A 158 8.32 7.54 -13.57
N ASN A 159 7.26 6.75 -13.39
CA ASN A 159 7.28 5.30 -13.50
C ASN A 159 5.86 4.78 -13.85
N PRO A 160 5.55 4.58 -15.15
CA PRO A 160 4.21 4.21 -15.59
C PRO A 160 3.70 2.85 -15.11
N LEU A 161 4.55 2.01 -14.52
CA LEU A 161 4.15 0.74 -13.90
C LEU A 161 3.50 0.94 -12.54
N VAL A 162 3.62 2.14 -11.96
CA VAL A 162 2.94 2.53 -10.71
C VAL A 162 1.60 3.18 -11.03
N VAL A 163 0.52 2.57 -10.55
CA VAL A 163 -0.84 3.09 -10.62
C VAL A 163 -1.21 3.66 -9.25
N VAL A 164 -1.68 4.90 -9.23
CA VAL A 164 -2.05 5.64 -8.02
C VAL A 164 -3.57 5.76 -7.94
N LEU A 165 -4.14 5.30 -6.84
CA LEU A 165 -5.53 5.50 -6.44
C LEU A 165 -5.60 6.67 -5.45
N ASP A 166 -6.24 7.75 -5.86
CA ASP A 166 -6.36 8.97 -5.04
C ASP A 166 -7.80 9.12 -4.53
N PHE A 167 -8.02 8.70 -3.29
CA PHE A 167 -9.34 8.52 -2.69
C PHE A 167 -9.87 9.79 -2.03
N PRO A 168 -11.15 10.17 -2.28
CA PRO A 168 -11.77 11.32 -1.63
C PRO A 168 -12.11 11.06 -0.15
N THR A 169 -12.18 9.79 0.29
CA THR A 169 -12.51 9.41 1.67
C THR A 169 -11.77 8.14 2.08
N LEU A 170 -11.46 8.00 3.37
CA LEU A 170 -10.91 6.76 3.92
C LEU A 170 -11.89 5.59 3.86
N GLY A 171 -13.20 5.85 3.92
CA GLY A 171 -14.22 4.81 3.84
C GLY A 171 -14.24 4.10 2.46
N GLU A 172 -14.12 4.86 1.36
CA GLU A 172 -14.02 4.27 0.01
C GLU A 172 -12.73 3.46 -0.15
N GLN A 173 -11.61 3.98 0.37
CA GLN A 173 -10.33 3.27 0.37
C GLN A 173 -10.42 1.95 1.15
N ALA A 174 -10.97 2.00 2.37
CA ALA A 174 -11.14 0.86 3.26
C ALA A 174 -11.97 -0.25 2.61
N ARG A 175 -13.11 0.08 1.99
CA ARG A 175 -13.96 -0.91 1.30
C ARG A 175 -13.26 -1.56 0.12
N MET A 176 -12.38 -0.83 -0.57
CA MET A 176 -11.63 -1.36 -1.70
C MET A 176 -10.42 -2.22 -1.29
N LEU A 177 -9.70 -1.85 -0.23
CA LEU A 177 -8.32 -2.35 -0.01
C LEU A 177 -8.10 -3.06 1.33
N ASN A 178 -8.99 -2.98 2.31
CA ASN A 178 -8.73 -3.59 3.63
C ASN A 178 -8.65 -5.11 3.62
N ARG A 179 -9.46 -5.80 2.80
CA ARG A 179 -9.33 -7.27 2.66
C ARG A 179 -8.01 -7.66 1.99
N VAL A 180 -7.48 -6.81 1.11
CA VAL A 180 -6.15 -7.00 0.51
C VAL A 180 -5.08 -6.85 1.59
N ALA A 181 -5.10 -5.77 2.37
CA ALA A 181 -4.16 -5.55 3.48
C ALA A 181 -4.20 -6.69 4.50
N ALA A 182 -5.40 -7.16 4.85
CA ALA A 182 -5.60 -8.27 5.76
C ALA A 182 -4.92 -9.56 5.28
N LEU A 183 -4.93 -9.81 3.96
CA LEU A 183 -4.27 -10.96 3.35
C LEU A 183 -2.75 -10.76 3.20
N VAL A 184 -2.33 -9.56 2.82
CA VAL A 184 -0.96 -9.29 2.33
C VAL A 184 0.00 -8.92 3.44
N GLU A 185 -0.42 -8.20 4.47
CA GLU A 185 0.53 -7.59 5.42
C GLU A 185 0.11 -7.61 6.89
N LYS A 186 -1.20 -7.58 7.20
CA LYS A 186 -1.68 -7.47 8.59
C LYS A 186 -1.29 -8.67 9.44
N ALA A 187 -0.68 -8.41 10.59
CA ALA A 187 -0.29 -9.43 11.56
C ALA A 187 -1.48 -10.22 12.10
N GLY A 188 -1.27 -11.52 12.32
CA GLY A 188 -2.26 -12.40 12.97
C GLY A 188 -3.47 -12.78 12.10
N LEU A 189 -3.50 -12.35 10.83
CA LEU A 189 -4.57 -12.69 9.88
C LEU A 189 -4.12 -13.78 8.90
N PRO A 190 -5.06 -14.60 8.39
CA PRO A 190 -4.73 -15.73 7.54
C PRO A 190 -4.15 -15.29 6.19
N ARG A 191 -3.17 -16.07 5.72
CA ARG A 191 -2.48 -15.84 4.44
C ARG A 191 -2.94 -16.79 3.34
N ASP A 192 -3.83 -17.70 3.66
CA ASP A 192 -4.27 -18.77 2.76
C ASP A 192 -5.73 -18.58 2.28
N ARG A 193 -6.42 -17.54 2.76
CA ARG A 193 -7.80 -17.23 2.39
C ARG A 193 -8.11 -15.75 2.60
N VAL A 194 -9.08 -15.25 1.85
CA VAL A 194 -9.65 -13.91 2.02
C VAL A 194 -10.70 -13.96 3.14
N LEU A 195 -10.70 -12.94 4.02
CA LEU A 195 -11.72 -12.79 5.06
C LEU A 195 -13.05 -12.35 4.44
N ASP A 196 -14.17 -12.88 4.92
CA ASP A 196 -15.49 -12.30 4.63
C ASP A 196 -15.71 -10.98 5.41
N ASP A 197 -16.85 -10.31 5.20
CA ASP A 197 -17.17 -9.05 5.88
C ASP A 197 -17.21 -9.17 7.40
N ALA A 198 -17.79 -10.26 7.92
CA ALA A 198 -17.94 -10.45 9.35
C ALA A 198 -16.58 -10.69 10.02
N ALA A 199 -15.73 -11.50 9.39
CA ALA A 199 -14.38 -11.80 9.86
C ALA A 199 -13.46 -10.59 9.76
N LEU A 200 -13.50 -9.81 8.68
CA LEU A 200 -12.75 -8.56 8.57
C LEU A 200 -13.19 -7.57 9.66
N ALA A 201 -14.51 -7.36 9.83
CA ALA A 201 -15.02 -6.45 10.85
C ALA A 201 -14.64 -6.89 12.28
N ALA A 202 -14.61 -8.20 12.54
CA ALA A 202 -14.14 -8.74 13.81
C ALA A 202 -12.65 -8.49 14.03
N ALA A 203 -11.81 -8.72 13.01
CA ALA A 203 -10.38 -8.45 13.05
C ALA A 203 -10.09 -6.96 13.29
N THR A 204 -10.78 -6.05 12.60
CA THR A 204 -10.66 -4.60 12.77
C THR A 204 -10.97 -4.18 14.21
N ARG A 205 -12.08 -4.69 14.80
CA ARG A 205 -12.43 -4.40 16.20
C ARG A 205 -11.42 -4.98 17.19
N ALA A 206 -10.91 -6.18 16.93
CA ALA A 206 -9.90 -6.80 17.79
C ALA A 206 -8.59 -5.99 17.81
N GLY A 207 -8.25 -5.32 16.71
CA GLY A 207 -7.13 -4.39 16.62
C GLY A 207 -7.40 -2.99 17.21
N GLY A 208 -8.59 -2.73 17.76
CA GLY A 208 -8.96 -1.43 18.33
C GLY A 208 -9.22 -0.31 17.31
N GLY A 209 -9.34 -0.64 16.03
CA GLY A 209 -9.54 0.32 14.94
C GLY A 209 -10.97 0.35 14.39
N THR A 210 -11.13 1.14 13.34
CA THR A 210 -12.30 1.19 12.45
C THR A 210 -11.89 0.76 11.05
N ALA A 211 -12.84 0.65 10.11
CA ALA A 211 -12.50 0.35 8.73
C ALA A 211 -11.58 1.42 8.14
N GLU A 212 -11.86 2.69 8.41
CA GLU A 212 -11.14 3.87 7.92
C GLU A 212 -9.74 4.02 8.52
N THR A 213 -9.51 3.43 9.69
CA THR A 213 -8.23 3.51 10.42
C THR A 213 -7.45 2.19 10.38
N PHE A 214 -7.90 1.23 9.55
CA PHE A 214 -7.22 -0.04 9.37
C PHE A 214 -5.83 0.15 8.75
N TYR A 215 -5.76 1.01 7.72
CA TYR A 215 -4.56 1.60 7.10
C TYR A 215 -4.94 2.91 6.38
N TYR A 216 -4.00 3.86 6.33
CA TYR A 216 -4.21 5.17 5.68
C TYR A 216 -3.60 5.26 4.28
N GLY A 217 -2.58 4.46 4.00
CA GLY A 217 -2.02 4.23 2.67
C GLY A 217 -1.96 2.73 2.40
N HIS A 218 -1.84 2.36 1.13
CA HIS A 218 -1.76 0.96 0.74
C HIS A 218 -0.87 0.84 -0.51
N ASN A 219 -0.18 -0.29 -0.61
CA ASN A 219 0.82 -0.58 -1.62
C ASN A 219 0.79 -2.09 -1.96
N TYR A 220 0.48 -2.46 -3.19
CA TYR A 220 0.43 -3.88 -3.58
C TYR A 220 1.07 -4.13 -4.93
N ARG A 221 1.75 -5.28 -5.07
CA ARG A 221 2.17 -5.79 -6.38
C ARG A 221 0.95 -6.29 -7.14
N ALA A 222 1.03 -6.26 -8.47
CA ALA A 222 0.04 -6.92 -9.33
C ALA A 222 -0.18 -8.39 -8.91
N ALA A 223 0.89 -9.14 -8.63
CA ALA A 223 0.83 -10.54 -8.19
C ALA A 223 0.04 -10.74 -6.88
N ASP A 224 0.15 -9.82 -5.91
CA ASP A 224 -0.60 -9.90 -4.65
C ASP A 224 -2.10 -9.73 -4.89
N LEU A 225 -2.46 -8.82 -5.79
CA LEU A 225 -3.85 -8.56 -6.17
C LEU A 225 -4.45 -9.72 -6.98
N VAL A 226 -3.67 -10.34 -7.87
CA VAL A 226 -4.08 -11.58 -8.56
C VAL A 226 -4.35 -12.68 -7.56
N ARG A 227 -3.43 -12.89 -6.60
CA ARG A 227 -3.60 -13.88 -5.53
C ARG A 227 -4.83 -13.60 -4.68
N PHE A 228 -5.08 -12.33 -4.31
CA PHE A 228 -6.28 -11.93 -3.58
C PHE A 228 -7.55 -12.38 -4.30
N PHE A 229 -7.68 -12.05 -5.59
CA PHE A 229 -8.87 -12.40 -6.36
C PHE A 229 -9.01 -13.90 -6.60
N ALA A 230 -7.90 -14.63 -6.81
CA ALA A 230 -7.92 -16.08 -6.94
C ALA A 230 -8.38 -16.77 -5.64
N LEU A 231 -7.93 -16.29 -4.48
CA LEU A 231 -8.37 -16.80 -3.18
C LEU A 231 -9.82 -16.42 -2.86
N ALA A 232 -10.26 -15.23 -3.26
CA ALA A 232 -11.66 -14.83 -3.13
C ALA A 232 -12.59 -15.73 -3.95
N ASP A 233 -12.25 -16.02 -5.21
CA ASP A 233 -13.03 -16.92 -6.07
C ASP A 233 -13.04 -18.35 -5.51
N ALA A 234 -11.88 -18.87 -5.11
CA ALA A 234 -11.76 -20.22 -4.53
C ALA A 234 -12.55 -20.37 -3.22
N GLY A 235 -12.62 -19.30 -2.42
CA GLY A 235 -13.41 -19.24 -1.18
C GLY A 235 -14.87 -18.85 -1.38
N ALA A 236 -15.32 -18.60 -2.62
CA ALA A 236 -16.64 -18.05 -2.94
C ALA A 236 -16.98 -16.78 -2.12
N ILE A 237 -15.99 -15.93 -1.87
CA ILE A 237 -16.15 -14.67 -1.15
C ILE A 237 -16.91 -13.68 -2.04
N ALA A 238 -18.02 -13.17 -1.55
CA ALA A 238 -18.76 -12.10 -2.22
C ALA A 238 -17.93 -10.81 -2.19
N LEU A 239 -17.58 -10.32 -3.39
CA LEU A 239 -16.92 -9.03 -3.55
C LEU A 239 -17.94 -7.90 -3.38
N ASN A 240 -17.52 -6.81 -2.73
CA ASN A 240 -18.30 -5.58 -2.69
C ASN A 240 -18.11 -4.77 -3.99
N ALA A 241 -18.83 -3.65 -4.12
CA ALA A 241 -18.80 -2.83 -5.33
C ALA A 241 -17.41 -2.23 -5.61
N GLU A 242 -16.70 -1.80 -4.58
CA GLU A 242 -15.35 -1.25 -4.69
C GLU A 242 -14.30 -2.31 -5.06
N GLU A 243 -14.42 -3.53 -4.54
CA GLU A 243 -13.57 -4.67 -4.91
C GLU A 243 -13.83 -5.13 -6.35
N GLU A 244 -15.07 -5.14 -6.81
CA GLU A 244 -15.39 -5.39 -8.22
C GLU A 244 -14.83 -4.30 -9.14
N ARG A 245 -14.86 -3.04 -8.69
CA ARG A 245 -14.21 -1.93 -9.41
C ARG A 245 -12.70 -2.13 -9.47
N LEU A 246 -12.06 -2.58 -8.39
CA LEU A 246 -10.64 -2.93 -8.39
C LEU A 246 -10.35 -4.08 -9.36
N ARG A 247 -11.16 -5.14 -9.35
CA ARG A 247 -11.03 -6.27 -10.29
C ARG A 247 -11.17 -5.83 -11.75
N ALA A 248 -12.11 -4.93 -12.04
CA ALA A 248 -12.29 -4.35 -13.37
C ALA A 248 -11.07 -3.51 -13.80
N LEU A 249 -10.52 -2.69 -12.89
CA LEU A 249 -9.28 -1.94 -13.14
C LEU A 249 -8.12 -2.88 -13.48
N LEU A 250 -7.93 -3.98 -12.76
CA LEU A 250 -6.86 -4.94 -13.07
C LEU A 250 -7.03 -5.61 -14.42
N ARG A 251 -8.27 -5.82 -14.89
CA ARG A 251 -8.53 -6.30 -16.27
C ARG A 251 -8.13 -5.24 -17.30
N GLU A 252 -8.49 -3.99 -17.08
CA GLU A 252 -8.12 -2.86 -17.96
C GLU A 252 -6.60 -2.68 -18.06
N LEU A 253 -5.89 -2.92 -16.96
CA LEU A 253 -4.43 -2.86 -16.88
C LEU A 253 -3.72 -4.09 -17.46
N ASP A 254 -4.46 -5.15 -17.82
CA ASP A 254 -3.93 -6.48 -18.15
C ASP A 254 -3.08 -7.10 -17.01
N TRP A 255 -3.44 -6.79 -15.77
CA TRP A 255 -2.71 -7.23 -14.56
C TRP A 255 -3.20 -8.55 -13.96
N LEU A 256 -4.31 -9.11 -14.47
CA LEU A 256 -4.76 -10.43 -14.04
C LEU A 256 -3.92 -11.59 -14.62
N ARG A 257 -2.92 -11.28 -15.43
CA ARG A 257 -1.95 -12.25 -15.93
C ARG A 257 -0.91 -12.61 -14.85
N PRO A 258 -0.40 -13.86 -14.80
CA PRO A 258 0.57 -14.27 -13.79
C PRO A 258 1.91 -13.50 -13.83
N ASP A 259 2.27 -12.97 -14.99
CA ASP A 259 3.55 -12.29 -15.25
C ASP A 259 3.42 -10.75 -15.25
N ALA A 260 2.26 -10.22 -14.87
CA ALA A 260 2.05 -8.78 -14.84
C ALA A 260 3.00 -8.11 -13.85
N ALA A 261 3.78 -7.14 -14.35
CA ALA A 261 4.62 -6.28 -13.55
C ALA A 261 3.90 -4.95 -13.32
N GLY A 262 3.62 -4.63 -12.06
CA GLY A 262 2.88 -3.44 -11.70
C GLY A 262 2.80 -3.24 -10.20
N ALA A 263 2.64 -2.00 -9.79
CA ALA A 263 2.40 -1.62 -8.42
C ALA A 263 1.18 -0.71 -8.33
N LEU A 264 0.28 -1.02 -7.41
CA LEU A 264 -0.85 -0.19 -7.08
C LEU A 264 -0.57 0.45 -5.73
N VAL A 265 -0.68 1.77 -5.67
CA VAL A 265 -0.53 2.52 -4.42
C VAL A 265 -1.75 3.40 -4.21
N SER A 266 -2.09 3.71 -2.96
CA SER A 266 -3.23 4.57 -2.64
C SER A 266 -2.88 5.67 -1.67
N VAL A 267 -3.51 6.83 -1.87
CA VAL A 267 -3.43 7.95 -0.93
C VAL A 267 -4.82 8.57 -0.74
N PRO A 268 -5.21 8.96 0.47
CA PRO A 268 -6.41 9.75 0.72
C PRO A 268 -6.18 11.24 0.44
N HIS A 269 -7.27 11.98 0.26
CA HIS A 269 -7.26 13.45 0.12
C HIS A 269 -6.81 14.15 1.39
N ALA A 270 -6.27 15.36 1.26
CA ALA A 270 -5.98 16.19 2.42
C ALA A 270 -7.29 16.67 3.05
N GLY A 271 -7.35 16.71 4.38
CA GLY A 271 -8.51 17.17 5.13
C GLY A 271 -9.59 16.12 5.36
N VAL A 272 -9.44 14.88 4.86
CA VAL A 272 -10.37 13.78 5.24
C VAL A 272 -10.26 13.43 6.72
N GLU A 273 -9.13 13.75 7.33
CA GLU A 273 -8.89 13.73 8.77
C GLU A 273 -8.24 15.05 9.21
N PRO A 274 -8.50 15.55 10.43
CA PRO A 274 -7.94 16.83 10.89
C PRO A 274 -6.41 16.91 10.87
N TRP A 275 -5.72 15.79 11.10
CA TRP A 275 -4.26 15.73 11.11
C TRP A 275 -3.67 15.56 9.70
N LEU A 276 -4.47 15.15 8.71
CA LEU A 276 -4.05 14.86 7.35
C LEU A 276 -4.09 16.13 6.49
N ASP A 277 -3.25 17.09 6.82
CA ASP A 277 -3.06 18.29 6.02
C ASP A 277 -2.24 18.01 4.73
N GLY A 278 -2.01 19.05 3.93
CA GLY A 278 -1.24 18.92 2.69
C GLY A 278 0.19 18.41 2.89
N ARG A 279 0.84 18.72 4.02
CA ARG A 279 2.19 18.24 4.33
C ARG A 279 2.16 16.75 4.69
N ALA A 280 1.19 16.33 5.52
CA ALA A 280 1.01 14.93 5.87
C ALA A 280 0.70 14.09 4.62
N ARG A 281 -0.19 14.59 3.76
CA ARG A 281 -0.52 13.94 2.49
C ARG A 281 0.69 13.83 1.56
N ALA A 282 1.53 14.86 1.47
CA ALA A 282 2.75 14.82 0.66
C ALA A 282 3.75 13.76 1.17
N ALA A 283 3.95 13.68 2.48
CA ALA A 283 4.81 12.66 3.08
C ALA A 283 4.26 11.24 2.85
N MET A 284 2.95 11.05 3.03
CA MET A 284 2.30 9.76 2.77
C MET A 284 2.38 9.39 1.29
N LEU A 285 2.04 10.29 0.35
CA LEU A 285 2.16 9.98 -1.08
C LEU A 285 3.59 9.56 -1.44
N ARG A 286 4.62 10.26 -0.94
CA ARG A 286 6.01 9.91 -1.24
C ARG A 286 6.40 8.55 -0.67
N HIS A 287 5.98 8.26 0.55
CA HIS A 287 6.12 6.94 1.17
C HIS A 287 5.51 5.85 0.29
N GLU A 288 4.25 6.04 -0.13
CA GLU A 288 3.54 5.09 -1.00
C GLU A 288 4.21 4.92 -2.36
N LEU A 289 4.64 6.00 -3.00
CA LEU A 289 5.33 5.92 -4.29
C LEU A 289 6.70 5.22 -4.20
N ALA A 290 7.38 5.30 -3.05
CA ALA A 290 8.63 4.56 -2.84
C ALA A 290 8.40 3.04 -2.83
N HIS A 291 7.28 2.57 -2.27
CA HIS A 291 6.86 1.18 -2.40
C HIS A 291 6.55 0.80 -3.84
N GLY A 292 5.87 1.70 -4.58
CA GLY A 292 5.64 1.52 -6.01
C GLY A 292 6.94 1.31 -6.80
N GLU A 293 7.97 2.10 -6.50
CA GLU A 293 9.30 1.94 -7.09
C GLU A 293 9.96 0.62 -6.65
N PHE A 294 9.87 0.25 -5.37
CA PHE A 294 10.41 -1.02 -4.84
C PHE A 294 9.83 -2.24 -5.58
N PHE A 295 8.54 -2.20 -5.94
CA PHE A 295 7.87 -3.29 -6.64
C PHE A 295 8.15 -3.34 -8.15
N THR A 296 8.54 -2.24 -8.76
CA THR A 296 8.61 -2.11 -10.24
C THR A 296 10.03 -1.92 -10.77
N SER A 297 10.99 -1.57 -9.91
CA SER A 297 12.38 -1.33 -10.27
C SER A 297 13.31 -2.34 -9.58
N PRO A 298 13.79 -3.37 -10.29
CA PRO A 298 14.69 -4.38 -9.70
C PRO A 298 15.97 -3.79 -9.10
N ALA A 299 16.51 -2.72 -9.70
CA ALA A 299 17.69 -2.02 -9.18
C ALA A 299 17.39 -1.32 -7.85
N TYR A 300 16.22 -0.68 -7.74
CA TYR A 300 15.79 -0.04 -6.50
C TYR A 300 15.48 -1.08 -5.42
N ALA A 301 14.80 -2.19 -5.77
CA ALA A 301 14.55 -3.30 -4.87
C ALA A 301 15.85 -3.89 -4.30
N ALA A 302 16.87 -4.09 -5.14
CA ALA A 302 18.18 -4.57 -4.69
C ALA A 302 18.85 -3.60 -3.71
N LEU A 303 18.72 -2.29 -3.92
CA LEU A 303 19.21 -1.29 -2.96
C LEU A 303 18.48 -1.35 -1.62
N VAL A 304 17.16 -1.49 -1.62
CA VAL A 304 16.36 -1.62 -0.40
C VAL A 304 16.75 -2.88 0.37
N TRP A 305 16.95 -4.00 -0.32
CA TRP A 305 17.45 -5.22 0.30
C TRP A 305 18.86 -5.06 0.87
N ARG A 306 19.77 -4.39 0.17
CA ARG A 306 21.10 -4.06 0.67
C ARG A 306 21.02 -3.18 1.91
N PHE A 307 20.14 -2.18 1.91
CA PHE A 307 19.86 -1.36 3.10
C PHE A 307 19.45 -2.22 4.29
N TRP A 308 18.47 -3.09 4.10
CA TRP A 308 17.96 -3.95 5.15
C TRP A 308 19.02 -4.93 5.67
N GLN A 309 19.68 -5.66 4.78
CA GLN A 309 20.54 -6.79 5.14
C GLN A 309 21.96 -6.36 5.53
N GLU A 310 22.51 -5.34 4.87
CA GLU A 310 23.93 -4.97 4.98
C GLU A 310 24.16 -3.62 5.65
N MET A 311 23.29 -2.62 5.43
CA MET A 311 23.49 -1.29 6.01
C MET A 311 23.01 -1.20 7.46
N LEU A 312 21.89 -1.86 7.79
CA LEU A 312 21.40 -1.98 9.16
C LEU A 312 22.13 -3.11 9.90
N THR A 313 22.41 -2.89 11.19
CA THR A 313 22.81 -3.98 12.09
C THR A 313 21.62 -4.88 12.42
N GLY A 314 21.90 -6.08 12.98
CA GLY A 314 20.83 -6.97 13.47
C GLY A 314 19.93 -6.29 14.50
N GLU A 315 20.54 -5.58 15.46
CA GLU A 315 19.81 -4.82 16.48
C GLU A 315 18.98 -3.66 15.90
N GLU A 316 19.48 -2.97 14.88
CA GLU A 316 18.72 -1.94 14.18
C GLU A 316 17.51 -2.54 13.45
N ARG A 317 17.67 -3.68 12.77
CA ARG A 317 16.54 -4.39 12.16
C ARG A 317 15.50 -4.82 13.20
N ASP A 318 15.92 -5.34 14.35
CA ASP A 318 14.98 -5.78 15.41
C ASP A 318 14.17 -4.60 15.98
N ARG A 319 14.78 -3.42 16.07
CA ARG A 319 14.08 -2.17 16.45
C ARG A 319 13.06 -1.75 15.40
N PHE A 320 13.39 -1.85 14.11
CA PHE A 320 12.41 -1.64 13.03
C PHE A 320 11.27 -2.67 13.07
N ARG A 321 11.56 -3.96 13.24
CA ARG A 321 10.52 -5.00 13.37
C ARG A 321 9.58 -4.71 14.54
N THR A 322 10.13 -4.26 15.68
CA THR A 322 9.33 -3.88 16.85
C THR A 322 8.42 -2.68 16.55
N LEU A 323 8.95 -1.62 15.93
CA LEU A 323 8.16 -0.46 15.52
C LEU A 323 7.03 -0.87 14.55
N LEU A 324 7.35 -1.66 13.52
CA LEU A 324 6.38 -2.08 12.52
C LEU A 324 5.31 -3.03 13.09
N ALA A 325 5.68 -3.87 14.06
CA ALA A 325 4.72 -4.69 14.78
C ALA A 325 3.69 -3.84 15.56
N GLN A 326 4.10 -2.69 16.11
CA GLN A 326 3.19 -1.76 16.77
C GLN A 326 2.19 -1.14 15.77
N ALA A 327 2.60 -0.98 14.50
CA ALA A 327 1.73 -0.63 13.39
C ALA A 327 0.96 -1.85 12.80
N SER A 328 0.98 -3.00 13.49
CA SER A 328 0.29 -4.25 13.12
C SER A 328 0.78 -4.92 11.83
N TYR A 329 2.01 -4.65 11.39
CA TYR A 329 2.64 -5.42 10.32
C TYR A 329 3.15 -6.77 10.82
N ASP A 330 3.08 -7.79 9.98
CA ASP A 330 3.57 -9.13 10.29
C ASP A 330 5.10 -9.23 10.17
N GLN A 331 5.75 -9.41 11.31
CA GLN A 331 7.21 -9.49 11.41
C GLN A 331 7.81 -10.72 10.71
N ALA A 332 7.00 -11.76 10.42
CA ALA A 332 7.47 -12.92 9.68
C ALA A 332 7.69 -12.63 8.19
N LEU A 333 7.16 -11.51 7.68
CA LEU A 333 7.29 -11.09 6.30
C LEU A 333 8.50 -10.18 6.12
N GLU A 334 9.68 -10.77 5.93
CA GLU A 334 10.94 -10.01 5.77
C GLU A 334 10.89 -8.98 4.64
N GLU A 335 10.19 -9.27 3.54
CA GLU A 335 10.03 -8.31 2.45
C GLU A 335 9.24 -7.07 2.90
N VAL A 336 8.16 -7.27 3.66
CA VAL A 336 7.39 -6.16 4.25
C VAL A 336 8.28 -5.36 5.19
N MET A 337 9.05 -6.02 6.06
CA MET A 337 9.97 -5.32 6.98
C MET A 337 11.00 -4.45 6.24
N ALA A 338 11.63 -4.98 5.19
CA ALA A 338 12.59 -4.24 4.37
C ALA A 338 11.92 -3.07 3.62
N ASN A 339 10.76 -3.34 3.02
CA ASN A 339 9.99 -2.36 2.25
C ASN A 339 9.47 -1.21 3.13
N GLU A 340 8.95 -1.49 4.31
CA GLU A 340 8.48 -0.46 5.25
C GLU A 340 9.64 0.34 5.86
N ALA A 341 10.70 -0.33 6.32
CA ALA A 341 11.81 0.33 6.99
C ALA A 341 12.49 1.39 6.09
N HIS A 342 12.64 1.11 4.79
CA HIS A 342 13.23 2.09 3.87
C HIS A 342 12.28 3.26 3.60
N ALA A 343 10.97 2.98 3.44
CA ALA A 343 9.97 4.01 3.16
C ALA A 343 9.89 5.00 4.33
N PHE A 344 9.82 4.51 5.57
CA PHE A 344 9.84 5.36 6.76
C PHE A 344 11.12 6.18 6.89
N LEU A 345 12.30 5.57 6.74
CA LEU A 345 13.56 6.26 7.01
C LEU A 345 13.91 7.33 5.96
N PHE A 346 13.58 7.07 4.69
CA PHE A 346 14.03 7.88 3.55
C PHE A 346 12.92 8.73 2.93
N HIS A 347 11.66 8.30 3.00
CA HIS A 347 10.56 8.89 2.22
C HIS A 347 9.44 9.48 3.08
N THR A 348 9.56 9.38 4.41
CA THR A 348 8.60 9.93 5.37
C THR A 348 9.26 11.02 6.24
N PRO A 349 9.47 12.24 5.71
CA PRO A 349 10.13 13.32 6.44
C PRO A 349 9.25 13.99 7.50
N ASP A 350 7.96 13.62 7.57
CA ASP A 350 7.02 14.19 8.52
C ASP A 350 7.02 13.37 9.81
N ASP A 351 7.42 14.04 10.90
CA ASP A 351 7.63 13.48 12.24
C ASP A 351 6.34 12.98 12.89
N ARG A 352 5.18 13.34 12.34
CA ARG A 352 3.91 12.74 12.73
C ARG A 352 3.87 11.25 12.42
N PHE A 353 4.49 10.80 11.32
CA PHE A 353 4.45 9.40 10.91
C PHE A 353 5.68 8.62 11.38
N PHE A 354 6.86 9.25 11.36
CA PHE A 354 8.10 8.58 11.74
C PHE A 354 9.09 9.53 12.40
N ASP A 355 9.42 9.22 13.65
CA ASP A 355 10.58 9.76 14.34
C ASP A 355 11.67 8.68 14.36
N PRO A 356 12.83 8.91 13.73
CA PRO A 356 13.96 7.99 13.82
C PRO A 356 14.42 7.67 15.26
N ALA A 357 14.14 8.55 16.23
CA ALA A 357 14.41 8.26 17.64
C ALA A 357 13.56 7.10 18.17
N ALA A 358 12.40 6.80 17.56
CA ALA A 358 11.55 5.66 17.91
C ALA A 358 12.23 4.31 17.66
N VAL A 359 13.18 4.25 16.71
CA VAL A 359 14.04 3.08 16.49
C VAL A 359 15.41 3.24 17.15
N GLY A 360 15.59 4.24 18.02
CA GLY A 360 16.81 4.48 18.80
C GLY A 360 18.06 4.79 17.96
N LEU A 361 17.90 5.26 16.72
CA LEU A 361 19.03 5.66 15.89
C LEU A 361 19.48 7.08 16.26
N SER A 362 20.79 7.31 16.36
CA SER A 362 21.31 8.66 16.57
C SER A 362 21.18 9.50 15.29
N PRO A 363 21.12 10.84 15.39
CA PRO A 363 21.12 11.73 14.22
C PRO A 363 22.29 11.46 13.26
N GLU A 364 23.49 11.17 13.78
CA GLU A 364 24.68 10.85 12.99
C GLU A 364 24.51 9.54 12.25
N ARG A 365 23.93 8.52 12.91
CA ARG A 365 23.66 7.22 12.29
C ARG A 365 22.64 7.35 11.16
N ILE A 366 21.59 8.15 11.36
CA ILE A 366 20.57 8.43 10.33
C ILE A 366 21.20 9.15 9.14
N ALA A 367 22.02 10.17 9.39
CA ALA A 367 22.72 10.89 8.33
C ALA A 367 23.65 9.97 7.53
N ALA A 368 24.38 9.08 8.19
CA ALA A 368 25.23 8.08 7.54
C ALA A 368 24.43 7.10 6.68
N LEU A 369 23.31 6.58 7.20
CA LEU A 369 22.41 5.69 6.44
C LEU A 369 21.82 6.39 5.22
N ARG A 370 21.36 7.65 5.36
CA ARG A 370 20.84 8.46 4.25
C ARG A 370 21.90 8.72 3.19
N ALA A 371 23.12 9.08 3.58
CA ALA A 371 24.22 9.29 2.66
C ALA A 371 24.56 8.00 1.88
N ALA A 372 24.66 6.86 2.57
CA ALA A 372 24.95 5.57 1.95
C ALA A 372 23.81 5.10 1.01
N PHE A 373 22.55 5.31 1.40
CA PHE A 373 21.40 5.00 0.57
C PHE A 373 21.38 5.85 -0.71
N MET A 374 21.55 7.17 -0.57
CA MET A 374 21.60 8.11 -1.71
C MET A 374 22.77 7.84 -2.66
N ALA A 375 23.94 7.45 -2.14
CA ALA A 375 25.08 7.07 -2.96
C ALA A 375 24.81 5.81 -3.80
N GLY A 376 23.96 4.90 -3.30
CA GLY A 376 23.54 3.69 -3.99
C GLY A 376 22.30 3.84 -4.87
N MET A 377 21.64 4.98 -4.85
CA MET A 377 20.34 5.18 -5.48
C MET A 377 20.46 5.16 -7.02
N PRO A 378 19.70 4.30 -7.72
CA PRO A 378 19.71 4.30 -9.18
C PRO A 378 19.24 5.65 -9.71
N ASP A 379 19.73 6.03 -10.89
CA ASP A 379 19.23 7.21 -11.58
C ASP A 379 17.77 7.00 -11.96
N GLY A 380 16.93 8.01 -11.71
CA GLY A 380 15.49 7.89 -11.91
C GLY A 380 14.72 9.02 -11.24
N TRP A 381 13.39 8.98 -11.37
CA TRP A 381 12.51 10.03 -10.88
C TRP A 381 12.58 10.18 -9.35
N LEU A 382 12.66 9.07 -8.60
CA LEU A 382 12.67 9.08 -7.14
C LEU A 382 13.96 9.72 -6.61
N ARG A 383 15.11 9.44 -7.26
CA ARG A 383 16.38 10.08 -6.91
C ARG A 383 16.34 11.58 -7.16
N ALA A 384 15.83 12.00 -8.32
CA ALA A 384 15.64 13.42 -8.63
C ALA A 384 14.69 14.12 -7.64
N ALA A 385 13.66 13.41 -7.16
CA ALA A 385 12.74 13.93 -6.17
C ALA A 385 13.39 14.13 -4.79
N MET A 386 14.32 13.27 -4.39
CA MET A 386 15.04 13.36 -3.10
C MET A 386 16.15 14.41 -3.08
N THR A 387 16.61 14.89 -4.23
CA THR A 387 17.70 15.88 -4.34
C THR A 387 17.22 17.32 -4.56
N ARG A 388 15.91 17.53 -4.65
CA ARG A 388 15.28 18.86 -4.68
C ARG A 388 14.95 19.31 -3.27
#